data_AF-A0A521SZQ6-F1
#
_entry.id   AF-A0A521SZQ6-F1
#
_cell.length_a   1.000
_cell.length_b   1.000
_cell.length_c   1.000
_cell.angle_alpha   90.00
_cell.angle_beta   90.00
_cell.angle_gamma   90.00
#
_symmetry.space_group_name_H-M   'P 1'
#
loop_
_entity.id
_entity.type
_entity.pdbx_description
1 polymer ?
#
loop_
_entity_poly.entity_id
_entity_poly.type
_entity_poly.pdbx_seq_one_letter_code
_entity_poly.pdbx_strand_id
1 'polypeptide(L)'
;MSEDFTEISNNAKYYAKRPRHEMRLAKHAIIDEAEVKALLARGAFATLATVHDDQPFLTPLLYIYIEGDHALYFHTAQVGRTRANVSFEPNAALNVSEFGRILPHWEALEFNVEYNSVTVFGEIQMVTEPAAAERALQALLDKYAPHLLPGRDYRPIQPEELKRTAVYRLAIQDWSAKRQHEPDDYPGAFYYAHPPIIQR
;
A
#
# COMPACT_ATOMS: atom_id res chain seq x y z
N MET A 1 38.04 9.08 -13.00
CA MET A 1 36.87 9.38 -12.11
C MET A 1 35.98 10.51 -12.65
N SER A 2 35.92 10.72 -13.98
CA SER A 2 35.11 11.79 -14.59
C SER A 2 34.16 11.31 -15.70
N GLU A 3 34.09 10.00 -15.95
CA GLU A 3 33.16 9.42 -16.94
C GLU A 3 31.80 9.01 -16.34
N ASP A 4 31.63 9.10 -15.02
CA ASP A 4 30.54 8.43 -14.30
C ASP A 4 29.25 9.29 -14.16
N PHE A 5 29.37 10.61 -14.01
CA PHE A 5 28.20 11.47 -13.76
C PHE A 5 27.32 11.71 -14.98
N THR A 6 27.89 11.72 -16.18
CA THR A 6 27.13 11.95 -17.42
C THR A 6 26.28 10.73 -17.78
N GLU A 7 26.79 9.51 -17.55
CA GLU A 7 26.06 8.27 -17.77
C GLU A 7 24.93 8.08 -16.73
N ILE A 8 25.21 8.36 -15.45
CA ILE A 8 24.18 8.38 -14.38
C ILE A 8 23.09 9.42 -14.66
N SER A 9 23.45 10.63 -15.10
CA SER A 9 22.49 11.69 -15.44
C SER A 9 21.61 11.32 -16.66
N ASN A 10 22.20 10.69 -17.67
CA ASN A 10 21.46 10.18 -18.83
C ASN A 10 20.48 9.06 -18.42
N ASN A 11 20.90 8.18 -17.50
CA ASN A 11 20.03 7.17 -16.91
C ASN A 11 18.86 7.78 -16.11
N ALA A 12 19.10 8.82 -15.32
CA ALA A 12 18.03 9.50 -14.58
C ALA A 12 16.96 10.10 -15.51
N LYS A 13 17.38 10.79 -16.58
CA LYS A 13 16.46 11.33 -17.59
C LYS A 13 15.71 10.23 -18.35
N TYR A 14 16.34 9.07 -18.54
CA TYR A 14 15.71 7.92 -19.15
C TYR A 14 14.57 7.37 -18.27
N TYR A 15 14.82 7.12 -16.98
CA TYR A 15 13.79 6.61 -16.07
C TYR A 15 12.67 7.62 -15.78
N ALA A 16 12.97 8.93 -15.77
CA ALA A 16 11.95 9.97 -15.58
C ALA A 16 10.89 10.02 -16.70
N LYS A 17 11.19 9.46 -17.88
CA LYS A 17 10.26 9.40 -19.02
C LYS A 17 9.46 8.10 -19.09
N ARG A 18 9.80 7.09 -18.28
CA ARG A 18 9.10 5.81 -18.26
C ARG A 18 7.79 5.94 -17.48
N PRO A 19 6.76 5.15 -17.81
CA PRO A 19 5.57 5.04 -16.99
C PRO A 19 5.92 4.75 -15.53
N ARG A 20 5.25 5.43 -14.59
CA ARG A 20 5.51 5.32 -13.15
C ARG A 20 5.39 3.90 -12.59
N HIS A 21 4.62 3.04 -13.26
CA HIS A 21 4.45 1.64 -12.89
C HIS A 21 5.54 0.71 -13.45
N GLU A 22 6.37 1.19 -14.38
CA GLU A 22 7.31 0.35 -15.10
C GLU A 22 8.52 -0.01 -14.23
N MET A 23 8.85 -1.31 -14.20
CA MET A 23 9.93 -1.81 -13.36
C MET A 23 11.25 -1.92 -14.10
N ARG A 24 12.33 -1.49 -13.45
CA ARG A 24 13.69 -1.67 -13.94
C ARG A 24 14.09 -3.15 -14.01
N LEU A 25 13.86 -3.91 -12.93
CA LEU A 25 14.24 -5.33 -12.84
C LEU A 25 13.02 -6.20 -13.12
N ALA A 26 12.84 -6.60 -14.37
CA ALA A 26 11.69 -7.41 -14.79
C ALA A 26 11.59 -8.76 -14.05
N LYS A 27 12.72 -9.35 -13.62
CA LYS A 27 12.74 -10.63 -12.88
C LYS A 27 11.98 -10.61 -11.55
N HIS A 28 11.85 -9.43 -10.93
CA HIS A 28 11.12 -9.26 -9.67
C HIS A 28 9.69 -8.77 -9.90
N ALA A 29 9.27 -8.50 -11.14
CA ALA A 29 7.95 -7.97 -11.43
C ALA A 29 6.89 -9.06 -11.28
N ILE A 30 5.81 -8.74 -10.57
CA ILE A 30 4.59 -9.55 -10.58
C ILE A 30 3.75 -9.04 -11.75
N ILE A 31 3.71 -9.81 -12.83
CA ILE A 31 2.99 -9.46 -14.07
C ILE A 31 1.55 -9.98 -14.05
N ASP A 32 1.29 -11.06 -13.32
CA ASP A 32 -0.06 -11.60 -13.18
C ASP A 32 -0.93 -10.69 -12.29
N GLU A 33 -1.91 -10.05 -12.91
CA GLU A 33 -2.87 -9.18 -12.24
C GLU A 33 -3.64 -9.89 -11.13
N ALA A 34 -3.94 -11.19 -11.26
CA ALA A 34 -4.60 -11.94 -10.21
C ALA A 34 -3.74 -12.02 -8.93
N GLU A 35 -2.42 -12.17 -9.09
CA GLU A 35 -1.48 -12.18 -7.97
C GLU A 35 -1.36 -10.79 -7.31
N VAL A 36 -1.36 -9.71 -8.11
CA VAL A 36 -1.39 -8.32 -7.60
C VAL A 36 -2.65 -8.08 -6.76
N LYS A 37 -3.82 -8.46 -7.29
CA LYS A 37 -5.10 -8.36 -6.59
C LYS A 37 -5.13 -9.17 -5.30
N ALA A 38 -4.60 -10.40 -5.33
CA ALA A 38 -4.50 -11.24 -4.14
C ALA A 38 -3.60 -10.62 -3.05
N LEU A 39 -2.51 -9.95 -3.45
CA LEU A 39 -1.64 -9.22 -2.52
C LEU A 39 -2.34 -7.98 -1.93
N LEU A 40 -3.05 -7.21 -2.75
CA LEU A 40 -3.87 -6.09 -2.26
C LEU A 40 -4.99 -6.55 -1.32
N ALA A 41 -5.61 -7.71 -1.59
CA ALA A 41 -6.67 -8.25 -0.74
C ALA A 41 -6.15 -8.69 0.64
N ARG A 42 -5.02 -9.41 0.69
CA ARG A 42 -4.49 -9.98 1.95
C ARG A 42 -3.64 -9.01 2.78
N GLY A 43 -3.11 -7.94 2.19
CA GLY A 43 -2.21 -7.01 2.87
C GLY A 43 -2.80 -6.42 4.16
N ALA A 44 -2.03 -6.48 5.24
CA ALA A 44 -2.51 -6.11 6.58
C ALA A 44 -2.73 -4.59 6.75
N PHE A 45 -1.83 -3.77 6.23
CA PHE A 45 -1.96 -2.32 6.26
C PHE A 45 -1.26 -1.74 5.03
N ALA A 46 -1.47 -0.47 4.80
CA ALA A 46 -0.81 0.25 3.72
C ALA A 46 -0.15 1.53 4.24
N THR A 47 0.85 1.99 3.51
CA THR A 47 1.41 3.34 3.67
C THR A 47 0.91 4.22 2.55
N LEU A 48 0.06 5.19 2.91
CA LEU A 48 -0.46 6.19 1.99
C LEU A 48 0.55 7.34 1.85
N ALA A 49 0.92 7.66 0.62
CA ALA A 49 1.68 8.83 0.23
C ALA A 49 0.76 9.90 -0.36
N THR A 50 0.79 11.10 0.24
CA THR A 50 0.10 12.30 -0.28
C THR A 50 1.11 13.45 -0.37
N VAL A 51 0.81 14.48 -1.15
CA VAL A 51 1.68 15.65 -1.30
C VAL A 51 0.91 16.92 -0.94
N HIS A 52 1.61 17.89 -0.34
CA HIS A 52 1.12 19.24 -0.17
C HIS A 52 2.32 20.19 -0.20
N ASP A 53 2.26 21.23 -1.03
CA ASP A 53 3.37 22.17 -1.28
C ASP A 53 4.71 21.44 -1.53
N ASP A 54 4.71 20.50 -2.47
CA ASP A 54 5.85 19.63 -2.83
C ASP A 54 6.41 18.74 -1.69
N GLN A 55 5.85 18.82 -0.48
CA GLN A 55 6.25 17.97 0.64
C GLN A 55 5.45 16.65 0.64
N PRO A 56 6.10 15.49 0.48
CA PRO A 56 5.44 14.20 0.65
C PRO A 56 5.15 13.88 2.12
N PHE A 57 4.02 13.24 2.37
CA PHE A 57 3.58 12.73 3.67
C PHE A 57 3.31 11.23 3.57
N LEU A 58 3.77 10.46 4.55
CA LEU A 58 3.53 9.02 4.65
C LEU A 58 2.65 8.72 5.86
N THR A 59 1.52 8.05 5.66
CA THR A 59 0.55 7.72 6.71
C THR A 59 0.25 6.22 6.70
N PRO A 60 0.48 5.48 7.80
CA PRO A 60 0.11 4.07 7.86
C PRO A 60 -1.39 4.00 8.15
N LEU A 61 -2.11 3.15 7.43
CA LEU A 61 -3.55 3.01 7.61
C LEU A 61 -4.05 1.62 7.26
N LEU A 62 -5.21 1.28 7.82
CA LEU A 62 -5.98 0.12 7.39
C LEU A 62 -6.73 0.47 6.11
N TYR A 63 -6.87 -0.52 5.23
CA TYR A 63 -7.53 -0.35 3.94
C TYR A 63 -8.23 -1.64 3.52
N ILE A 64 -9.16 -1.50 2.58
CA ILE A 64 -9.70 -2.61 1.80
C ILE A 64 -9.48 -2.36 0.32
N TYR A 65 -9.36 -3.43 -0.45
CA TYR A 65 -9.40 -3.39 -1.90
C TYR A 65 -10.75 -3.98 -2.35
N ILE A 66 -11.53 -3.23 -3.13
CA ILE A 66 -12.77 -3.73 -3.74
C ILE A 66 -12.51 -3.87 -5.23
N GLU A 67 -12.42 -5.13 -5.68
CA GLU A 67 -12.10 -5.46 -7.07
C GLU A 67 -13.15 -4.91 -8.05
N GLY A 68 -14.44 -5.01 -7.71
CA GLY A 68 -15.53 -4.50 -8.55
C GLY A 68 -15.47 -2.99 -8.82
N ASP A 69 -14.86 -2.23 -7.90
CA ASP A 69 -14.69 -0.78 -8.03
C ASP A 69 -13.32 -0.40 -8.59
N HIS A 70 -12.42 -1.38 -8.76
CA HIS A 70 -11.00 -1.21 -9.06
C HIS A 70 -10.37 -0.12 -8.19
N ALA A 71 -10.60 -0.19 -6.87
CA ALA A 71 -10.26 0.88 -5.94
C ALA A 71 -9.91 0.36 -4.54
N LEU A 72 -9.10 1.13 -3.84
CA LEU A 72 -8.86 0.94 -2.40
C LEU A 72 -9.68 1.94 -1.61
N TYR A 73 -10.24 1.50 -0.49
CA TYR A 73 -10.91 2.39 0.46
C TYR A 73 -10.26 2.32 1.82
N PHE A 74 -10.25 3.45 2.50
CA PHE A 74 -9.73 3.61 3.84
C PHE A 74 -10.48 4.74 4.53
N HIS A 75 -10.36 4.82 5.85
CA HIS A 75 -10.92 5.93 6.61
C HIS A 75 -9.83 6.66 7.37
N THR A 76 -10.01 7.96 7.53
CA THR A 76 -9.19 8.79 8.42
C THR A 76 -10.09 9.78 9.17
N ALA A 77 -9.49 10.59 10.04
CA ALA A 77 -10.19 11.68 10.69
C ALA A 77 -10.74 12.68 9.65
N GLN A 78 -11.90 13.26 9.93
CA GLN A 78 -12.51 14.28 9.05
C GLN A 78 -11.69 15.55 8.92
N VAL A 79 -10.89 15.84 9.94
CA VAL A 79 -9.98 16.98 10.01
C VAL A 79 -8.58 16.44 10.22
N GLY A 80 -7.61 17.03 9.51
CA GLY A 80 -6.21 16.67 9.65
C GLY A 80 -5.46 16.83 8.34
N ARG A 81 -4.19 16.41 8.36
CA ARG A 81 -3.27 16.57 7.24
C ARG A 81 -3.74 15.80 6.00
N THR A 82 -4.18 14.55 6.15
CA THR A 82 -4.66 13.74 5.01
C THR A 82 -5.83 14.40 4.28
N ARG A 83 -6.83 14.92 5.02
CA ARG A 83 -7.96 15.64 4.42
C ARG A 83 -7.50 16.85 3.64
N ALA A 84 -6.62 17.66 4.24
CA ALA A 84 -6.10 18.86 3.61
C ALA A 84 -5.33 18.53 2.32
N ASN A 85 -4.39 17.58 2.39
CA ASN A 85 -3.59 17.17 1.23
C ASN A 85 -4.48 16.73 0.07
N VAL A 86 -5.42 15.79 0.31
CA VAL A 86 -6.34 15.28 -0.71
C VAL A 86 -7.23 16.38 -1.31
N SER A 87 -7.56 17.43 -0.55
CA SER A 87 -8.36 18.55 -1.04
C SER A 87 -7.61 19.48 -1.99
N PHE A 88 -6.28 19.51 -1.93
CA PHE A 88 -5.44 20.36 -2.81
C PHE A 88 -4.76 19.56 -3.93
N GLU A 89 -4.38 18.31 -3.66
CA GLU A 89 -3.73 17.41 -4.59
C GLU A 89 -4.34 15.99 -4.46
N PRO A 90 -5.21 15.56 -5.40
CA PRO A 90 -5.84 14.25 -5.34
C PRO A 90 -4.88 13.12 -5.73
N ASN A 91 -3.78 13.39 -6.45
CA ASN A 91 -2.84 12.35 -6.84
C ASN A 91 -2.12 11.80 -5.60
N ALA A 92 -2.10 10.48 -5.52
CA ALA A 92 -1.49 9.77 -4.41
C ALA A 92 -0.86 8.46 -4.86
N ALA A 93 -0.01 7.94 -4.00
CA ALA A 93 0.46 6.56 -4.09
C ALA A 93 0.13 5.84 -2.78
N LEU A 94 -0.12 4.54 -2.86
CA LEU A 94 -0.35 3.70 -1.69
C LEU A 94 0.47 2.44 -1.84
N ASN A 95 1.29 2.14 -0.83
CA ASN A 95 2.13 0.95 -0.82
C ASN A 95 1.63 -0.08 0.19
N VAL A 96 1.52 -1.31 -0.27
CA VAL A 96 1.28 -2.51 0.55
C VAL A 96 2.54 -3.37 0.44
N SER A 97 3.11 -3.77 1.57
CA SER A 97 4.33 -4.57 1.59
C SER A 97 4.28 -5.68 2.64
N GLU A 98 4.85 -6.83 2.30
CA GLU A 98 5.05 -7.97 3.17
C GLU A 98 6.56 -8.20 3.31
N PHE A 99 7.03 -8.40 4.54
CA PHE A 99 8.42 -8.67 4.85
C PHE A 99 8.59 -10.15 5.18
N GLY A 100 9.49 -10.84 4.48
CA GLY A 100 9.76 -12.26 4.64
C GLY A 100 11.06 -12.55 5.39
N ARG A 101 11.78 -13.58 4.95
CA ARG A 101 13.06 -13.98 5.54
C ARG A 101 14.18 -13.02 5.12
N ILE A 102 15.12 -12.79 6.03
CA ILE A 102 16.45 -12.29 5.71
C ILE A 102 17.20 -13.40 4.97
N LEU A 103 17.95 -13.04 3.93
CA LEU A 103 18.72 -13.93 3.06
C LEU A 103 20.21 -13.58 3.18
N PRO A 104 20.94 -14.19 4.14
CA PRO A 104 22.36 -13.93 4.30
C PRO A 104 23.17 -14.49 3.14
N HIS A 105 24.21 -13.76 2.75
CA HIS A 105 25.20 -14.23 1.80
C HIS A 105 26.60 -13.87 2.28
N TRP A 106 27.61 -14.62 1.85
CA TRP A 106 29.01 -14.36 2.24
C TRP A 106 29.54 -13.07 1.59
N GLU A 107 29.06 -12.75 0.39
CA GLU A 107 29.24 -11.43 -0.25
C GLU A 107 28.18 -10.45 0.26
N ALA A 108 28.63 -9.31 0.78
CA ALA A 108 27.73 -8.28 1.30
C ALA A 108 26.75 -7.72 0.25
N LEU A 109 27.12 -7.72 -1.03
CA LEU A 109 26.27 -7.23 -2.12
C LEU A 109 25.04 -8.12 -2.39
N GLU A 110 25.16 -9.42 -2.08
CA GLU A 110 24.10 -10.41 -2.30
C GLU A 110 23.27 -10.66 -1.04
N PHE A 111 23.57 -9.98 0.07
CA PHE A 111 22.68 -9.95 1.24
C PHE A 111 21.34 -9.33 0.84
N ASN A 112 20.26 -10.06 1.09
CA ASN A 112 18.95 -9.69 0.58
C ASN A 112 17.83 -10.02 1.57
N VAL A 113 16.60 -9.73 1.17
CA VAL A 113 15.40 -9.99 1.94
C VAL A 113 14.29 -10.45 1.03
N GLU A 114 13.50 -11.40 1.49
CA GLU A 114 12.26 -11.75 0.83
C GLU A 114 11.19 -10.69 1.08
N TYR A 115 10.45 -10.34 0.04
CA TYR A 115 9.36 -9.40 0.17
C TYR A 115 8.34 -9.59 -0.93
N ASN A 116 7.12 -9.14 -0.65
CA ASN A 116 6.13 -8.81 -1.66
C ASN A 116 5.76 -7.33 -1.50
N SER A 117 5.49 -6.62 -2.58
CA SER A 117 5.06 -5.23 -2.51
C SER A 117 4.20 -4.85 -3.70
N VAL A 118 3.13 -4.10 -3.48
CA VAL A 118 2.39 -3.36 -4.53
C VAL A 118 2.40 -1.89 -4.20
N THR A 119 2.81 -1.08 -5.15
CA THR A 119 2.57 0.37 -5.13
C THR A 119 1.46 0.67 -6.12
N VAL A 120 0.35 1.19 -5.60
CA VAL A 120 -0.78 1.69 -6.36
C VAL A 120 -0.59 3.17 -6.58
N PHE A 121 -0.93 3.65 -7.78
CA PHE A 121 -0.99 5.07 -8.12
C PHE A 121 -2.39 5.43 -8.60
N GLY A 122 -2.86 6.59 -8.20
CA GLY A 122 -4.17 7.06 -8.62
C GLY A 122 -4.63 8.31 -7.92
N GLU A 123 -5.94 8.52 -7.95
CA GLU A 123 -6.59 9.70 -7.39
C GLU A 123 -7.45 9.34 -6.20
N ILE A 124 -7.29 10.12 -5.12
CA ILE A 124 -8.08 9.99 -3.90
C ILE A 124 -9.25 10.95 -3.95
N GLN A 125 -10.42 10.44 -3.61
CA GLN A 125 -11.63 11.23 -3.46
C GLN A 125 -12.33 10.85 -2.16
N MET A 126 -12.98 11.83 -1.53
CA MET A 126 -13.85 11.58 -0.39
C MET A 126 -15.14 10.91 -0.86
N VAL A 127 -15.56 9.85 -0.20
CA VAL A 127 -16.84 9.19 -0.44
C VAL A 127 -17.93 10.02 0.23
N THR A 128 -18.84 10.59 -0.56
CA THR A 128 -19.91 11.48 -0.08
C THR A 128 -21.26 10.78 0.07
N GLU A 129 -21.48 9.66 -0.64
CA GLU A 129 -22.70 8.88 -0.52
C GLU A 129 -22.67 8.07 0.78
N PRO A 130 -23.64 8.26 1.71
CA PRO A 130 -23.64 7.55 2.99
C PRO A 130 -23.65 6.03 2.85
N ALA A 131 -24.42 5.49 1.89
CA ALA A 131 -24.50 4.05 1.65
C ALA A 131 -23.15 3.48 1.16
N ALA A 132 -22.42 4.21 0.30
CA ALA A 132 -21.09 3.79 -0.14
C ALA A 132 -20.07 3.84 1.01
N ALA A 133 -20.13 4.88 1.85
CA ALA A 133 -19.27 5.00 3.02
C ALA A 133 -19.52 3.86 4.02
N GLU A 134 -20.79 3.53 4.28
CA GLU A 134 -21.17 2.42 5.15
C GLU A 134 -20.67 1.08 4.61
N ARG A 135 -20.87 0.79 3.31
CA ARG A 135 -20.35 -0.43 2.67
C ARG A 135 -18.83 -0.57 2.82
N ALA A 136 -18.08 0.51 2.59
CA ALA A 136 -16.62 0.50 2.70
C ALA A 136 -16.15 0.28 4.14
N LEU A 137 -16.82 0.90 5.12
CA LEU A 137 -16.52 0.72 6.54
C LEU A 137 -16.86 -0.69 7.03
N GLN A 138 -17.99 -1.25 6.59
CA GLN A 138 -18.33 -2.63 6.91
C GLN A 138 -17.34 -3.60 6.27
N ALA A 139 -16.94 -3.38 5.01
CA ALA A 139 -15.92 -4.21 4.35
C ALA A 139 -14.57 -4.16 5.08
N LEU A 140 -14.18 -3.00 5.65
CA LEU A 140 -13.01 -2.90 6.53
C LEU A 140 -13.15 -3.83 7.74
N LEU A 141 -14.28 -3.77 8.44
CA LEU A 141 -14.53 -4.65 9.59
C LEU A 141 -14.49 -6.13 9.18
N ASP A 142 -15.11 -6.49 8.07
CA ASP A 142 -15.14 -7.87 7.56
C ASP A 142 -13.74 -8.38 7.21
N LYS A 143 -12.88 -7.53 6.61
CA LYS A 143 -11.49 -7.90 6.31
C LYS A 143 -10.68 -8.18 7.58
N TYR A 144 -10.80 -7.31 8.58
CA TYR A 144 -9.91 -7.32 9.74
C TYR A 144 -10.40 -8.15 10.93
N ALA A 145 -11.72 -8.34 11.03
CA ALA A 145 -12.35 -9.10 12.09
C ALA A 145 -13.53 -9.92 11.53
N PRO A 146 -13.30 -10.84 10.56
CA PRO A 146 -14.37 -11.59 9.89
C PRO A 146 -15.22 -12.47 10.82
N HIS A 147 -14.74 -12.71 12.05
CA HIS A 147 -15.44 -13.50 13.06
C HIS A 147 -16.42 -12.66 13.92
N LEU A 148 -16.35 -11.33 13.86
CA LEU A 148 -17.25 -10.41 14.57
C LEU A 148 -18.40 -9.99 13.66
N LEU A 149 -19.63 -10.09 14.15
CA LEU A 149 -20.84 -9.79 13.37
C LEU A 149 -21.58 -8.55 13.90
N PRO A 150 -22.04 -7.65 13.01
CA PRO A 150 -22.86 -6.51 13.40
C PRO A 150 -24.21 -6.99 13.96
N GLY A 151 -24.65 -6.37 15.06
CA GLY A 151 -25.84 -6.77 15.81
C GLY A 151 -25.65 -7.93 16.79
N ARG A 152 -24.49 -8.61 16.76
CA ARG A 152 -24.12 -9.67 17.72
C ARG A 152 -22.94 -9.25 18.60
N ASP A 153 -21.80 -8.96 17.97
CA ASP A 153 -20.53 -8.70 18.67
C ASP A 153 -20.27 -7.20 18.82
N TYR A 154 -20.80 -6.39 17.91
CA TYR A 154 -20.78 -4.93 17.95
C TYR A 154 -22.06 -4.37 17.33
N ARG A 155 -22.37 -3.10 17.61
CA ARG A 155 -23.55 -2.44 17.03
C ARG A 155 -23.29 -2.07 15.55
N PRO A 156 -24.27 -2.22 14.64
CA PRO A 156 -24.14 -1.75 13.27
C PRO A 156 -23.77 -0.26 13.17
N ILE A 157 -23.10 0.11 12.07
CA ILE A 157 -22.72 1.49 11.77
C ILE A 157 -23.98 2.37 11.74
N GLN A 158 -23.90 3.55 12.36
CA GLN A 158 -25.01 4.51 12.39
C GLN A 158 -24.76 5.72 11.50
N PRO A 159 -25.82 6.38 11.00
CA PRO A 159 -25.70 7.61 10.22
C PRO A 159 -24.90 8.71 10.93
N GLU A 160 -25.01 8.82 12.26
CA GLU A 160 -24.31 9.83 13.07
C GLU A 160 -22.80 9.56 13.16
N GLU A 161 -22.38 8.30 13.05
CA GLU A 161 -20.96 7.92 13.03
C GLU A 161 -20.33 8.23 11.68
N LEU A 162 -21.10 8.07 10.59
CA LEU A 162 -20.67 8.48 9.25
C LEU A 162 -20.41 10.00 9.18
N LYS A 163 -21.12 10.80 9.99
CA LYS A 163 -20.89 12.24 10.11
C LYS A 163 -19.60 12.60 10.87
N ARG A 164 -18.88 11.64 11.47
CA ARG A 164 -17.64 11.87 12.24
C ARG A 164 -16.41 11.21 11.62
N THR A 165 -16.59 10.42 10.57
CA THR A 165 -15.54 9.69 9.87
C THR A 165 -15.45 10.19 8.43
N ALA A 166 -14.23 10.26 7.89
CA ALA A 166 -14.03 10.51 6.46
C ALA A 166 -13.59 9.21 5.80
N VAL A 167 -14.41 8.72 4.86
CA VAL A 167 -14.09 7.58 4.01
C VAL A 167 -13.54 8.11 2.69
N TYR A 168 -12.45 7.51 2.23
CA TYR A 168 -11.81 7.86 0.98
C TYR A 168 -11.75 6.66 0.06
N ARG A 169 -11.83 6.95 -1.24
CA ARG A 169 -11.62 6.02 -2.35
C ARG A 169 -10.38 6.44 -3.11
N LEU A 170 -9.40 5.56 -3.23
CA LEU A 170 -8.28 5.67 -4.16
C LEU A 170 -8.62 4.87 -5.42
N ALA A 171 -8.98 5.58 -6.48
CA ALA A 171 -9.21 4.98 -7.79
C ALA A 171 -7.86 4.51 -8.35
N ILE A 172 -7.72 3.22 -8.66
CA ILE A 172 -6.46 2.70 -9.23
C ILE A 172 -6.37 3.16 -10.68
N GLN A 173 -5.30 3.89 -11.00
CA GLN A 173 -4.95 4.25 -12.39
C GLN A 173 -3.83 3.34 -12.91
N ASP A 174 -2.85 3.06 -12.05
CA ASP A 174 -1.75 2.14 -12.32
C ASP A 174 -1.33 1.44 -11.04
N TRP A 175 -0.63 0.31 -11.17
CA TRP A 175 0.13 -0.28 -10.07
C TRP A 175 1.46 -0.85 -10.56
N SER A 176 2.42 -0.97 -9.65
CA SER A 176 3.63 -1.78 -9.85
C SER A 176 3.75 -2.77 -8.70
N ALA A 177 3.93 -4.04 -9.02
CA ALA A 177 4.01 -5.11 -8.04
C ALA A 177 5.33 -5.87 -8.15
N LYS A 178 5.95 -6.16 -7.01
CA LYS A 178 7.28 -6.74 -6.90
C LYS A 178 7.29 -7.91 -5.93
N ARG A 179 8.06 -8.93 -6.24
CA ARG A 179 8.41 -10.01 -5.31
C ARG A 179 9.90 -10.35 -5.37
N GLN A 180 10.41 -10.77 -4.22
CA GLN A 180 11.67 -11.50 -4.10
C GLN A 180 11.41 -12.65 -3.16
N HIS A 181 11.54 -13.89 -3.65
CA HIS A 181 11.45 -15.11 -2.86
C HIS A 181 12.62 -16.01 -3.23
N GLU A 182 13.10 -16.77 -2.27
CA GLU A 182 14.09 -17.82 -2.48
C GLU A 182 13.49 -19.18 -2.09
N PRO A 183 14.06 -20.31 -2.53
CA PRO A 183 13.65 -21.63 -2.08
C PRO A 183 13.60 -21.77 -0.55
N ASP A 184 12.74 -22.66 -0.06
CA ASP A 184 12.57 -22.87 1.38
C ASP A 184 13.89 -23.29 2.07
N ASP A 185 14.77 -23.98 1.36
CA ASP A 185 16.07 -24.46 1.83
C ASP A 185 17.23 -23.47 1.64
N TYR A 186 16.96 -22.18 1.36
CA TYR A 186 18.00 -21.15 1.25
C TYR A 186 18.91 -21.13 2.49
N PRO A 187 20.24 -21.35 2.33
CA PRO A 187 21.16 -21.52 3.44
C PRO A 187 21.17 -20.33 4.40
N GLY A 188 20.87 -20.60 5.66
CA GLY A 188 20.93 -19.59 6.72
C GLY A 188 19.83 -18.53 6.65
N ALA A 189 18.80 -18.68 5.80
CA ALA A 189 17.66 -17.77 5.82
C ALA A 189 16.96 -17.79 7.18
N PHE A 190 16.57 -16.62 7.68
CA PHE A 190 15.90 -16.49 8.98
C PHE A 190 14.88 -15.36 8.97
N TYR A 191 13.78 -15.50 9.71
CA TYR A 191 12.85 -14.38 9.90
C TYR A 191 13.47 -13.33 10.81
N TYR A 192 13.28 -12.06 10.46
CA TYR A 192 13.75 -10.94 11.28
C TYR A 192 13.05 -10.96 12.66
N ALA A 193 13.74 -11.52 13.65
CA ALA A 193 13.22 -11.72 14.99
C ALA A 193 13.57 -10.52 15.87
N HIS A 194 12.59 -9.64 16.06
CA HIS A 194 12.51 -8.84 17.28
C HIS A 194 11.32 -9.33 18.12
N PRO A 195 11.43 -9.34 19.46
CA PRO A 195 10.23 -9.44 20.30
C PRO A 195 9.22 -8.38 19.84
N PRO A 196 7.90 -8.60 20.02
CA PRO A 196 6.88 -7.77 19.40
C PRO A 196 7.14 -6.28 19.68
N ILE A 197 7.23 -5.50 18.61
CA ILE A 197 7.61 -4.07 18.59
C ILE A 197 6.64 -3.20 19.44
N ILE A 198 5.48 -3.75 19.82
CA ILE A 198 4.54 -3.17 20.78
C ILE A 198 4.29 -4.20 21.88
N GLN A 199 5.10 -4.16 22.95
CA GLN A 199 4.74 -4.74 24.25
C GLN A 199 3.96 -3.67 25.02
N ARG A 200 2.81 -4.05 25.57
CA ARG A 200 2.06 -3.21 26.51
C ARG A 200 2.61 -3.37 27.92
#